data_AF-A0A1F8S8J8-F1
#
_entry.id   AF-A0A1F8S8J8-F1
#
_cell.length_a   1.000
_cell.length_b   1.000
_cell.length_c   1.000
_cell.angle_alpha   90.00
_cell.angle_beta   90.00
_cell.angle_gamma   90.00
#
_symmetry.space_group_name_H-M   'P 1'
#
loop_
_entity.id
_entity.type
_entity.pdbx_description
1 polymer ?
#
loop_
_entity_poly.entity_id
_entity_poly.type
_entity_poly.pdbx_seq_one_letter_code
_entity_poly.pdbx_strand_id
1 'polypeptide(L)'
;MRTRWSAFVAVAALATAMAGCGEQAHRLQGAFILNDTGVDHSESSCSGTGEYADIEAGLGVIVRDEAGKTVGSTELVYDSQSSAGQCVYRWEMTVADAKSYSIEVGQRGAGTYSAADLNRRYWQVATTVGD
;
A
#
# COMPACT_ATOMS: atom_id res chain seq x y z
N MET A 1 -24.69 33.53 -65.11
CA MET A 1 -24.98 32.23 -64.48
C MET A 1 -23.79 31.84 -63.61
N ARG A 2 -24.03 31.57 -62.30
CA ARG A 2 -23.33 30.63 -61.37
C ARG A 2 -21.79 30.56 -61.46
N THR A 3 -20.98 30.72 -60.40
CA THR A 3 -21.20 30.49 -58.96
C THR A 3 -19.98 31.00 -58.17
N ARG A 4 -20.25 31.47 -56.95
CA ARG A 4 -19.31 31.89 -55.90
C ARG A 4 -18.62 30.66 -55.28
N TRP A 5 -17.35 30.74 -54.92
CA TRP A 5 -16.75 29.96 -53.81
C TRP A 5 -15.43 30.63 -53.38
N SER A 6 -15.46 31.46 -52.34
CA SER A 6 -15.34 31.10 -50.91
C SER A 6 -13.92 30.70 -50.53
N ALA A 7 -13.23 31.67 -49.91
CA ALA A 7 -12.05 31.46 -49.11
C ALA A 7 -12.36 30.48 -47.96
N PHE A 8 -11.57 29.42 -47.83
CA PHE A 8 -11.55 28.55 -46.67
C PHE A 8 -10.09 28.42 -46.22
N VAL A 9 -9.71 29.19 -45.20
CA VAL A 9 -9.54 28.76 -43.80
C VAL A 9 -8.26 27.95 -43.62
N ALA A 10 -7.25 28.61 -43.05
CA ALA A 10 -6.06 27.99 -42.51
C ALA A 10 -6.46 27.05 -41.36
N VAL A 11 -6.26 25.74 -41.56
CA VAL A 11 -6.38 24.76 -40.49
C VAL A 11 -5.03 24.69 -39.79
N ALA A 12 -4.89 25.46 -38.71
CA ALA A 12 -3.80 25.25 -37.75
C ALA A 12 -4.08 23.94 -37.01
N ALA A 13 -3.23 22.93 -37.22
CA ALA A 13 -3.28 21.68 -36.48
C ALA A 13 -3.01 21.97 -35.00
N LEU A 14 -4.03 21.84 -34.14
CA LEU A 14 -3.83 21.76 -32.70
C LEU A 14 -3.07 20.46 -32.40
N ALA A 15 -1.79 20.60 -32.07
CA ALA A 15 -1.05 19.53 -31.41
C ALA A 15 -1.68 19.30 -30.04
N THR A 16 -2.53 18.27 -29.92
CA THR A 16 -2.96 17.73 -28.64
C THR A 16 -1.73 17.16 -27.94
N ALA A 17 -1.17 17.93 -27.01
CA ALA A 17 -0.21 17.42 -26.05
C ALA A 17 -0.93 16.32 -25.25
N MET A 18 -0.53 15.06 -25.47
CA MET A 18 -0.90 13.98 -24.58
C MET A 18 -0.20 14.24 -23.25
N ALA A 19 -0.88 14.97 -22.36
CA ALA A 19 -0.54 14.95 -20.95
C ALA A 19 -0.77 13.51 -20.50
N GLY A 20 0.31 12.73 -20.44
CA GLY A 20 0.27 11.45 -19.74
C GLY A 20 -0.17 11.75 -18.32
N CYS A 21 -1.40 11.40 -17.98
CA CYS A 21 -1.81 11.24 -16.60
C CYS A 21 -0.96 10.09 -16.04
N GLY A 22 0.23 10.42 -15.54
CA GLY A 22 0.90 9.55 -14.61
C GLY A 22 -0.02 9.46 -13.40
N GLU A 23 -0.72 8.33 -13.25
CA GLU A 23 -1.47 8.01 -12.04
C GLU A 23 -0.51 8.21 -10.87
N GLN A 24 -0.80 9.20 -10.01
CA GLN A 24 0.09 9.53 -8.92
C GLN A 24 0.23 8.29 -8.03
N ALA A 25 1.44 7.98 -7.61
CA ALA A 25 1.74 6.78 -6.86
C ALA A 25 2.57 7.11 -5.64
N HIS A 26 2.33 6.38 -4.55
CA HIS A 26 2.95 6.62 -3.26
C HIS A 26 3.66 5.36 -2.77
N ARG A 27 4.84 5.51 -2.17
CA ARG A 27 5.54 4.41 -1.51
C ARG A 27 5.00 4.29 -0.09
N LEU A 28 4.16 3.28 0.13
CA LEU A 28 3.59 2.96 1.44
C LEU A 28 4.46 1.91 2.12
N GLN A 29 4.84 2.19 3.36
CA GLN A 29 5.66 1.30 4.18
C GLN A 29 4.94 1.02 5.49
N GLY A 30 5.18 -0.16 6.06
CA GLY A 30 4.73 -0.42 7.40
C GLY A 30 5.58 -1.39 8.20
N ALA A 31 5.33 -1.34 9.51
CA ALA A 31 5.80 -2.32 10.48
C ALA A 31 4.59 -3.04 11.07
N PHE A 32 4.66 -4.36 11.15
CA PHE A 32 3.71 -5.20 11.86
C PHE A 32 4.44 -5.88 13.01
N ILE A 33 3.98 -5.63 14.24
CA ILE A 33 4.65 -6.04 15.46
C ILE A 33 3.73 -7.00 16.20
N LEU A 34 4.18 -8.23 16.43
CA LEU A 34 3.53 -9.18 17.33
C LEU A 34 4.27 -9.14 18.67
N ASN A 35 3.61 -8.63 19.71
CA ASN A 35 4.09 -8.67 21.08
C ASN A 35 3.46 -9.87 21.79
N ASP A 36 4.21 -10.96 21.94
CA ASP A 36 3.72 -12.15 22.64
C ASP A 36 4.92 -12.92 23.21
N THR A 37 4.90 -13.17 24.52
CA THR A 37 5.94 -13.96 25.20
C THR A 37 6.07 -15.41 24.70
N GLY A 38 5.05 -15.92 24.02
CA GLY A 38 4.97 -17.25 23.43
C GLY A 38 5.42 -17.36 21.97
N VAL A 39 5.97 -16.30 21.36
CA VAL A 39 6.50 -16.40 19.99
C VAL A 39 7.61 -17.44 19.87
N ASP A 40 7.66 -18.13 18.74
CA ASP A 40 8.80 -18.95 18.35
C ASP A 40 9.83 -18.05 17.65
N HIS A 41 10.97 -17.81 18.29
CA HIS A 41 11.98 -16.85 17.85
C HIS A 41 13.36 -17.48 17.72
N SER A 42 14.01 -17.24 16.58
CA SER A 42 15.40 -17.58 16.28
C SER A 42 16.17 -16.34 15.78
N GLU A 43 17.46 -16.49 15.47
CA GLU A 43 18.25 -15.39 14.89
C GLU A 43 17.77 -14.93 13.50
N SER A 44 17.01 -15.76 12.79
CA SER A 44 16.60 -15.50 11.40
C SER A 44 15.09 -15.64 11.17
N SER A 45 14.31 -15.94 12.21
CA SER A 45 12.87 -16.13 12.09
C SER A 45 12.18 -15.73 13.38
N CYS A 46 10.94 -15.29 13.24
CA CYS A 46 10.01 -15.15 14.33
C CYS A 46 8.64 -15.53 13.78
N SER A 47 7.86 -16.27 14.57
CA SER A 47 6.49 -16.64 14.24
C SER A 47 5.63 -16.65 15.49
N GLY A 48 4.37 -16.28 15.33
CA GLY A 48 3.40 -16.40 16.42
C GLY A 48 3.09 -17.86 16.75
N THR A 49 2.50 -18.06 17.92
CA THR A 49 1.99 -19.36 18.36
C THR A 49 0.55 -19.20 18.85
N GLY A 50 -0.12 -20.31 19.17
CA GLY A 50 -1.48 -20.26 19.71
C GLY A 50 -2.45 -19.54 18.77
N GLU A 51 -3.10 -18.49 19.28
CA GLU A 51 -4.03 -17.71 18.48
C GLU A 51 -3.36 -16.87 17.39
N TYR A 52 -2.05 -16.63 17.49
CA TYR A 52 -1.23 -15.86 16.54
C TYR A 52 -0.41 -16.75 15.58
N ALA A 53 -0.70 -18.05 15.53
CA ALA A 53 0.06 -19.03 14.73
C ALA A 53 0.05 -18.77 13.21
N ASP A 54 -0.82 -17.89 12.72
CA ASP A 54 -0.86 -17.42 11.33
C ASP A 54 0.14 -16.30 11.02
N ILE A 55 0.75 -15.68 12.03
CA ILE A 55 1.65 -14.54 11.86
C ILE A 55 3.09 -15.03 11.71
N GLU A 56 3.59 -14.96 10.48
CA GLU A 56 4.99 -15.23 10.12
C GLU A 56 5.42 -14.40 8.90
N ALA A 57 6.71 -14.44 8.56
CA ALA A 57 7.19 -13.87 7.30
C ALA A 57 6.56 -14.60 6.11
N GLY A 58 6.23 -13.86 5.05
CA GLY A 58 5.45 -14.35 3.91
C GLY A 58 3.94 -14.14 4.06
N LEU A 59 3.44 -13.77 5.24
CA LEU A 59 2.03 -13.43 5.40
C LEU A 59 1.66 -12.22 4.52
N GLY A 60 0.61 -12.38 3.71
CA GLY A 60 0.22 -11.38 2.72
C GLY A 60 -0.28 -10.06 3.32
N VAL A 61 0.11 -8.94 2.72
CA VAL A 61 -0.41 -7.60 3.00
C VAL A 61 -1.15 -7.10 1.78
N ILE A 62 -2.41 -6.71 1.93
CA ILE A 62 -3.27 -6.21 0.86
C ILE A 62 -3.71 -4.79 1.21
N VAL A 63 -3.65 -3.89 0.23
CA VAL A 63 -4.14 -2.52 0.36
C VAL A 63 -5.27 -2.29 -0.63
N ARG A 64 -6.41 -1.80 -0.14
CA ARG A 64 -7.61 -1.49 -0.94
C ARG A 64 -7.96 -0.01 -0.86
N ASP A 65 -8.49 0.53 -1.95
CA ASP A 65 -9.02 1.90 -2.01
C ASP A 65 -10.42 2.02 -1.39
N GLU A 66 -11.02 3.21 -1.45
CA GLU A 66 -12.39 3.46 -0.95
C GLU A 66 -13.48 2.66 -1.68
N ALA A 67 -13.20 2.18 -2.90
CA ALA A 67 -14.12 1.36 -3.67
C ALA A 67 -13.93 -0.15 -3.40
N GLY A 68 -12.98 -0.51 -2.52
CA GLY A 68 -12.62 -1.88 -2.19
C GLY A 68 -11.72 -2.55 -3.23
N LYS A 69 -11.26 -1.82 -4.25
CA LYS A 69 -10.34 -2.33 -5.28
C LYS A 69 -8.95 -2.44 -4.67
N THR A 70 -8.28 -3.56 -4.90
CA THR A 70 -6.88 -3.74 -4.52
C THR A 70 -5.99 -2.79 -5.32
N VAL A 71 -5.24 -1.94 -4.61
CA VAL A 71 -4.29 -0.97 -5.17
C VAL A 71 -2.83 -1.31 -4.86
N GLY A 72 -2.60 -2.35 -4.05
CA GLY A 72 -1.27 -2.91 -3.81
C GLY A 72 -1.33 -4.20 -3.00
N SER A 73 -0.30 -5.03 -3.16
CA SER A 73 -0.10 -6.23 -2.37
C SER A 73 1.39 -6.53 -2.20
N THR A 74 1.77 -7.04 -1.03
CA THR A 74 3.13 -7.49 -0.71
C THR A 74 3.03 -8.56 0.37
N GLU A 75 4.14 -8.92 1.00
CA GLU A 75 4.19 -9.86 2.12
C GLU A 75 4.99 -9.27 3.29
N LEU A 76 4.75 -9.79 4.49
CA LEU A 76 5.57 -9.50 5.66
C LEU A 76 6.99 -10.05 5.47
N VAL A 77 7.98 -9.23 5.74
CA VAL A 77 9.39 -9.61 5.74
C VAL A 77 9.90 -9.54 7.17
N TYR A 78 10.54 -10.60 7.65
CA TYR A 78 11.18 -10.63 8.97
C TYR A 78 12.19 -9.49 9.12
N ASP A 79 12.15 -8.81 10.27
CA ASP A 79 13.12 -7.80 10.67
C ASP A 79 13.97 -8.31 11.84
N SER A 80 15.29 -8.14 11.72
CA SER A 80 16.27 -8.57 12.73
C SER A 80 16.18 -7.80 14.06
N GLN A 81 15.33 -6.76 14.14
CA GLN A 81 14.96 -6.11 15.39
C GLN A 81 13.97 -6.93 16.22
N SER A 82 13.49 -8.06 15.70
CA SER A 82 12.76 -9.05 16.49
C SER A 82 13.59 -9.51 17.69
N SER A 83 12.91 -9.86 18.77
CA SER A 83 13.52 -10.34 20.00
C SER A 83 12.62 -11.38 20.67
N ALA A 84 13.14 -12.04 21.71
CA ALA A 84 12.31 -12.93 22.53
C ALA A 84 11.11 -12.13 23.08
N GLY A 85 9.89 -12.58 22.76
CA GLY A 85 8.65 -11.90 23.16
C GLY A 85 8.12 -10.87 22.15
N GLN A 86 8.82 -10.62 21.05
CA GLN A 86 8.41 -9.65 20.04
C GLN A 86 8.89 -10.01 18.64
N CYS A 87 7.97 -10.31 17.72
CA CYS A 87 8.29 -10.37 16.29
C CYS A 87 8.07 -9.01 15.63
N VAL A 88 9.06 -8.54 14.88
CA VAL A 88 8.94 -7.35 14.04
C VAL A 88 9.00 -7.78 12.58
N TYR A 89 7.99 -7.39 11.82
CA TYR A 89 7.93 -7.59 10.38
C TYR A 89 7.80 -6.25 9.67
N ARG A 90 8.44 -6.12 8.51
CA ARG A 90 8.35 -4.95 7.65
C ARG A 90 7.73 -5.31 6.32
N TRP A 91 7.10 -4.33 5.71
CA TRP A 91 6.55 -4.46 4.38
C TRP A 91 6.57 -3.11 3.68
N GLU A 92 6.63 -3.15 2.35
CA GLU A 92 6.52 -1.96 1.52
C GLU A 92 5.94 -2.28 0.15
N MET A 93 5.27 -1.31 -0.43
CA MET A 93 4.70 -1.38 -1.77
C MET A 93 4.53 0.02 -2.36
N THR A 94 4.32 0.08 -3.68
CA THR A 94 3.81 1.29 -4.33
C THR A 94 2.30 1.14 -4.50
N VAL A 95 1.53 2.16 -4.12
CA VAL A 95 0.07 2.22 -4.28
C VAL A 95 -0.32 3.38 -5.19
N ALA A 96 -1.35 3.18 -6.01
CA ALA A 96 -1.97 4.28 -6.76
C ALA A 96 -2.68 5.25 -5.82
N ASP A 97 -2.80 6.52 -6.23
CA ASP A 97 -3.50 7.55 -5.47
C ASP A 97 -5.00 7.22 -5.33
N ALA A 98 -5.48 7.29 -4.10
CA ALA A 98 -6.84 6.98 -3.67
C ALA A 98 -7.24 7.87 -2.49
N LYS A 99 -8.53 7.96 -2.16
CA LYS A 99 -9.00 8.82 -1.05
C LYS A 99 -8.71 8.20 0.32
N SER A 100 -8.81 6.88 0.40
CA SER A 100 -8.53 6.11 1.61
C SER A 100 -7.92 4.76 1.27
N TYR A 101 -7.18 4.22 2.22
CA TYR A 101 -6.46 2.98 2.11
C TYR A 101 -6.86 2.07 3.26
N SER A 102 -7.50 0.94 2.97
CA SER A 102 -7.73 -0.14 3.92
C SER A 102 -6.59 -1.14 3.80
N ILE A 103 -5.89 -1.39 4.92
CA ILE A 103 -4.71 -2.25 4.96
C ILE A 103 -5.06 -3.52 5.74
N GLU A 104 -4.86 -4.67 5.11
CA GLU A 104 -5.13 -6.00 5.65
C GLU A 104 -3.82 -6.79 5.68
N VAL A 105 -3.49 -7.41 6.82
CA VAL A 105 -2.31 -8.27 6.99
C VAL A 105 -2.82 -9.68 7.31
N GLY A 106 -2.81 -10.57 6.34
CA GLY A 106 -3.49 -11.87 6.43
C GLY A 106 -4.98 -11.68 6.68
N GLN A 107 -5.46 -12.22 7.80
CA GLN A 107 -6.83 -12.00 8.30
C GLN A 107 -6.92 -10.93 9.38
N ARG A 108 -5.79 -10.28 9.69
CA ARG A 108 -5.65 -9.29 10.76
C ARG A 108 -5.58 -7.91 10.12
N GLY A 109 -6.67 -7.15 10.20
CA GLY A 109 -6.69 -5.78 9.68
C GLY A 109 -5.61 -4.92 10.33
N ALA A 110 -4.92 -4.11 9.54
CA ALA A 110 -3.97 -3.09 10.03
C ALA A 110 -4.61 -1.70 10.15
N GLY A 111 -5.84 -1.53 9.69
CA GLY A 111 -6.65 -0.32 9.84
C GLY A 111 -7.01 0.35 8.52
N THR A 112 -7.74 1.47 8.61
CA THR A 112 -8.11 2.30 7.45
C THR A 112 -7.61 3.72 7.66
N TYR A 113 -6.98 4.29 6.64
CA TYR A 113 -6.36 5.61 6.68
C TYR A 113 -6.84 6.46 5.50
N SER A 114 -7.08 7.76 5.72
CA SER A 114 -7.24 8.67 4.58
C SER A 114 -5.88 8.99 3.95
N ALA A 115 -5.87 9.39 2.67
CA ALA A 115 -4.66 9.87 2.00
C ALA A 115 -4.03 11.04 2.76
N ALA A 116 -4.85 11.95 3.30
CA ALA A 116 -4.38 13.07 4.10
C ALA A 116 -3.67 12.61 5.38
N ASP A 117 -4.15 11.53 6.01
CA ASP A 117 -3.51 10.96 7.20
C ASP A 117 -2.18 10.31 6.85
N LEU A 118 -2.13 9.50 5.79
CA LEU A 118 -0.88 8.88 5.33
C LEU A 118 0.14 9.92 4.89
N ASN A 119 -0.29 10.98 4.21
CA ASN A 119 0.61 12.07 3.83
C ASN A 119 1.22 12.75 5.06
N ARG A 120 0.44 13.00 6.12
CA ARG A 120 0.96 13.54 7.40
C ARG A 120 1.90 12.57 8.13
N ARG A 121 1.76 11.27 7.87
CA ARG A 121 2.61 10.19 8.39
C ARG A 121 3.77 9.85 7.47
N TYR A 122 4.00 10.62 6.40
CA TYR A 122 5.02 10.31 5.38
C TYR A 122 4.88 8.89 4.81
N TRP A 123 3.64 8.43 4.60
CA TRP A 123 3.29 7.12 4.06
C TRP A 123 3.87 5.95 4.86
N GLN A 124 3.88 6.09 6.19
CA GLN A 124 4.34 5.07 7.13
C GLN A 124 3.23 4.70 8.11
N VAL A 125 3.07 3.39 8.35
CA VAL A 125 2.14 2.84 9.33
C VAL A 125 2.84 1.83 10.25
N ALA A 126 2.35 1.72 11.48
CA ALA A 126 2.80 0.69 12.40
C ALA A 126 1.57 0.11 13.09
N THR A 127 1.51 -1.21 13.13
CA THR A 127 0.44 -1.97 13.78
C THR A 127 1.08 -2.90 14.78
N THR A 128 0.54 -2.91 16.01
CA THR A 128 0.95 -3.84 17.06
C THR A 128 -0.25 -4.69 17.45
N VAL A 129 -0.04 -5.99 17.53
CA VAL A 129 -0.99 -6.99 18.03
C VAL A 129 -0.33 -7.82 19.13
N GLY A 130 -1.12 -8.57 19.89
CA GLY A 130 -0.62 -9.30 21.05
C GLY A 130 -1.00 -8.65 22.38
N ASP A 131 -0.51 -9.25 23.47
CA ASP A 131 -0.92 -8.98 24.86
C ASP A 131 0.17 -8.26 25.68
#